data_AF-A0A7S1S5R2-F1
#
_entry.id   AF-A0A7S1S5R2-F1
#
_cell.length_a   1.000
_cell.length_b   1.000
_cell.length_c   1.000
_cell.angle_alpha   90.00
_cell.angle_beta   90.00
_cell.angle_gamma   90.00
#
_symmetry.space_group_name_H-M   'P 1'
#
loop_
_entity.id
_entity.type
_entity.pdbx_description
1 polymer ?
#
loop_
_entity_poly.entity_id
_entity_poly.type
_entity_poly.pdbx_seq_one_letter_code
_entity_poly.pdbx_strand_id
1 'polypeptide(L)'
;ALVAFGKKFEFDETLLLGLPEVLNMKPAERGAFDIMVLNAFETQIATRIAELETTLAEGAPDRERREAAVSYARATHEAAGRMQQRSCASLEEARDFVGEAEAALASSRAAVANYLSELRLLEAERDYAFGRLLAFQQGPLGSFEELRSLEDIDGETPVVESMIED
;
A
#
# COMPACT_ATOMS: atom_id res chain seq x y z
N ALA A 1 19.30 -36.58 54.53
CA ALA A 1 18.42 -36.25 53.39
C ALA A 1 17.17 -35.49 53.85
N LEU A 2 16.33 -36.06 54.74
CA LEU A 2 15.08 -35.41 55.21
C LEU A 2 15.29 -34.09 55.94
N VAL A 3 16.33 -33.96 56.77
CA VAL A 3 16.68 -32.68 57.42
C VAL A 3 17.03 -31.59 56.41
N ALA A 4 17.77 -31.94 55.35
CA ALA A 4 18.12 -30.99 54.29
C ALA A 4 16.89 -30.60 53.44
N PHE A 5 15.96 -31.54 53.22
CA PHE A 5 14.67 -31.27 52.60
C PHE A 5 13.84 -30.31 53.46
N GLY A 6 13.67 -30.59 54.75
CA GLY A 6 12.93 -29.74 55.67
C GLY A 6 13.49 -28.31 55.71
N LYS A 7 14.81 -28.15 55.76
CA LYS A 7 15.46 -26.83 55.68
C LYS A 7 15.14 -26.08 54.38
N LYS A 8 15.12 -26.77 53.24
CA LYS A 8 14.79 -26.16 51.94
C LYS A 8 13.35 -25.65 51.90
N PHE A 9 12.44 -26.27 52.66
CA PHE A 9 11.05 -25.88 52.75
C PHE A 9 10.71 -25.13 54.04
N GLU A 10 11.73 -24.65 54.76
CA GLU A 10 11.60 -23.82 55.96
C GLU A 10 10.79 -24.46 57.09
N PHE A 11 10.94 -25.78 57.24
CA PHE A 11 10.34 -26.53 58.33
C PHE A 11 10.99 -26.17 59.66
N ASP A 12 10.22 -26.33 60.74
CA ASP A 12 10.63 -25.94 62.09
C ASP A 12 11.99 -26.56 62.48
N GLU A 13 12.95 -25.73 62.89
CA GLU A 13 14.31 -26.20 63.16
C GLU A 13 14.37 -27.17 64.35
N THR A 14 13.55 -26.95 65.38
CA THR A 14 13.51 -27.80 66.57
C THR A 14 12.94 -29.18 66.25
N LEU A 15 11.97 -29.23 65.36
CA LEU A 15 11.42 -30.45 64.78
C LEU A 15 12.49 -31.20 63.98
N LEU A 16 13.25 -30.49 63.13
CA LEU A 16 14.30 -31.09 62.30
C LEU A 16 15.50 -31.59 63.11
N LEU A 17 15.74 -31.04 64.31
CA LEU A 17 16.77 -31.53 65.24
C LEU A 17 16.37 -32.86 65.89
N GLY A 18 15.10 -33.05 66.26
CA GLY A 18 14.61 -34.30 66.88
C GLY A 18 14.31 -35.42 65.88
N LEU A 19 14.01 -35.07 64.63
CA LEU A 19 13.59 -36.03 63.60
C LEU A 19 14.58 -37.21 63.36
N PRO A 20 15.91 -37.02 63.28
CA PRO A 20 16.85 -38.13 63.04
C PRO A 20 16.86 -39.17 64.16
N GLU A 21 16.72 -38.73 65.41
CA GLU A 21 16.72 -39.62 66.57
C GLU A 21 15.46 -40.48 66.58
N VAL A 22 14.30 -39.85 66.40
CA VAL A 22 12.98 -40.52 66.32
C VAL A 22 12.90 -41.54 65.18
N LEU A 23 13.47 -41.21 64.02
CA LEU A 23 13.50 -42.11 62.86
C LEU A 23 14.42 -43.34 63.06
N ASN A 24 15.44 -43.22 63.90
CA ASN A 24 16.35 -44.33 64.25
C ASN A 24 15.80 -45.25 65.35
N MET A 25 14.83 -44.78 66.15
CA MET A 25 14.15 -45.60 67.16
C MET A 25 13.18 -46.60 66.53
N LYS A 26 13.08 -47.80 67.13
CA LYS A 26 12.06 -48.78 66.73
C LYS A 26 10.66 -48.23 67.06
N PRO A 27 9.62 -48.52 66.26
CA PRO A 27 8.27 -48.03 66.53
C PRO A 27 7.74 -48.35 67.93
N ALA A 28 8.10 -49.52 68.49
CA ALA A 28 7.69 -49.93 69.84
C ALA A 28 8.42 -49.18 70.98
N GLU A 29 9.55 -48.53 70.67
CA GLU A 29 10.36 -47.76 71.63
C GLU A 29 10.02 -46.26 71.60
N ARG A 30 9.16 -45.83 70.67
CA ARG A 30 8.74 -44.43 70.51
C ARG A 30 7.75 -44.04 71.58
N GLY A 31 8.08 -43.01 72.34
CA GLY A 31 7.19 -42.36 73.29
C GLY A 31 6.21 -41.40 72.61
N ALA A 32 5.34 -40.78 73.42
CA ALA A 32 4.38 -39.80 72.94
C ALA A 32 5.04 -38.59 72.23
N PHE A 33 6.22 -38.18 72.68
CA PHE A 33 7.00 -37.10 72.06
C PHE A 33 7.48 -37.46 70.65
N ASP A 34 7.99 -38.68 70.48
CA ASP A 34 8.49 -39.16 69.18
C ASP A 34 7.37 -39.24 68.14
N ILE A 35 6.19 -39.70 68.57
CA ILE A 35 4.98 -39.70 67.74
C ILE A 35 4.57 -38.26 67.37
N MET A 36 4.66 -37.32 68.30
CA MET A 36 4.36 -35.91 68.05
C MET A 36 5.32 -35.30 67.02
N VAL A 37 6.62 -35.59 67.08
CA VAL A 37 7.63 -35.14 66.10
C VAL A 37 7.29 -35.67 64.71
N LEU A 38 6.93 -36.95 64.56
CA LEU A 38 6.55 -37.52 63.26
C LEU A 38 5.27 -36.87 62.71
N ASN A 39 4.24 -36.75 63.54
CA ASN A 39 2.97 -36.13 63.14
C ASN A 39 3.15 -34.66 62.75
N ALA A 40 3.97 -33.91 63.47
CA ALA A 40 4.27 -32.51 63.16
C ALA A 40 5.03 -32.39 61.83
N PHE A 41 5.97 -33.29 61.55
CA PHE A 41 6.69 -33.34 60.28
C PHE A 41 5.78 -33.70 59.10
N GLU A 42 4.93 -34.72 59.25
CA GLU A 42 3.92 -35.07 58.25
C GLU A 42 2.95 -33.93 57.97
N THR A 43 2.52 -33.23 59.03
CA THR A 43 1.65 -32.05 58.91
C THR A 43 2.34 -30.95 58.12
N GLN A 44 3.60 -30.61 58.41
CA GLN A 44 4.33 -29.59 57.66
C GLN A 44 4.54 -29.96 56.19
N ILE A 45 4.76 -31.24 55.88
CA ILE A 45 4.79 -31.72 54.49
C ILE A 45 3.44 -31.50 53.81
N ALA A 46 2.36 -31.94 54.44
CA ALA A 46 1.01 -31.82 53.87
C ALA A 46 0.63 -30.35 53.65
N THR A 47 0.92 -29.48 54.62
CA THR A 47 0.73 -28.03 54.48
C THR A 47 1.52 -27.48 53.31
N ARG A 48 2.80 -27.84 53.16
CA ARG A 48 3.63 -27.31 52.08
C ARG A 48 3.21 -27.80 50.71
N ILE A 49 2.74 -29.04 50.59
CA ILE A 49 2.14 -29.56 49.36
C ILE A 49 0.91 -28.75 48.99
N ALA A 50 0.00 -28.53 49.95
CA ALA A 50 -1.22 -27.76 49.71
C ALA A 50 -0.92 -26.32 49.27
N GLU A 51 0.05 -25.65 49.90
CA GLU A 51 0.48 -24.29 49.50
C GLU A 51 1.02 -24.24 48.07
N LEU A 52 1.82 -25.23 47.66
CA LEU A 52 2.35 -25.32 46.31
C LEU A 52 1.23 -25.61 45.29
N GLU A 53 0.29 -26.49 45.63
CA GLU A 53 -0.89 -26.75 44.81
C GLU A 53 -1.75 -25.50 44.63
N THR A 54 -1.97 -24.73 45.71
CA THR A 54 -2.64 -23.43 45.65
C THR A 54 -1.89 -22.46 44.76
N THR A 55 -0.57 -22.32 44.93
CA THR A 55 0.26 -21.43 44.10
C THR A 55 0.18 -21.80 42.62
N LEU A 56 0.19 -23.11 42.30
CA LEU A 56 0.05 -23.60 40.93
C LEU A 56 -1.35 -23.33 40.36
N ALA A 57 -2.40 -23.54 41.16
CA ALA A 57 -3.78 -23.28 40.77
C ALA A 57 -4.03 -21.79 40.53
N GLU A 58 -3.49 -20.92 41.39
CA GLU A 58 -3.57 -19.46 41.26
C GLU A 58 -2.75 -18.94 40.08
N GLY A 59 -1.63 -19.59 39.74
CA GLY A 59 -0.79 -19.22 38.60
C GLY A 59 -1.34 -19.66 37.23
N ALA A 60 -2.21 -20.67 37.19
CA ALA A 60 -2.82 -21.17 35.95
C ALA A 60 -3.60 -20.12 35.15
N PRO A 61 -4.53 -19.33 35.72
CA PRO A 61 -5.28 -18.32 34.98
C PRO A 61 -4.36 -17.23 34.41
N ASP A 62 -3.33 -16.81 35.15
CA ASP A 62 -2.39 -15.79 34.66
C ASP A 62 -1.49 -16.31 33.52
N ARG A 63 -1.20 -17.61 33.51
CA ARG A 63 -0.54 -18.26 32.36
C ARG A 63 -1.44 -18.23 31.13
N GLU A 64 -2.70 -18.64 31.27
CA GLU A 64 -3.68 -18.65 30.17
C GLU A 64 -3.93 -17.24 29.64
N ARG A 65 -4.08 -16.25 30.52
CA ARG A 65 -4.22 -14.83 30.13
C ARG A 65 -3.01 -14.32 29.36
N ARG A 66 -1.79 -14.67 29.79
CA ARG A 66 -0.57 -14.29 29.07
C ARG A 66 -0.46 -14.97 27.72
N GLU A 67 -0.79 -16.25 27.62
CA GLU A 67 -0.81 -16.98 26.36
C GLU A 67 -1.83 -16.38 25.38
N ALA A 68 -3.05 -16.09 25.85
CA ALA A 68 -4.08 -15.43 25.05
C ALA A 68 -3.64 -14.04 24.58
N ALA A 69 -3.03 -13.24 25.46
CA ALA A 69 -2.52 -11.91 25.11
C ALA A 69 -1.41 -11.98 24.04
N VAL A 70 -0.47 -12.91 24.18
CA VAL A 70 0.60 -13.12 23.20
C VAL A 70 0.05 -13.58 21.85
N SER A 71 -0.90 -14.53 21.86
CA SER A 71 -1.56 -15.02 20.66
C SER A 71 -2.30 -13.89 19.93
N TYR A 72 -3.08 -13.09 20.67
CA TYR A 72 -3.79 -11.94 20.12
C TYR A 72 -2.86 -10.87 19.55
N ALA A 73 -1.79 -10.52 20.27
CA ALA A 73 -0.81 -9.55 19.83
C ALA A 73 -0.10 -10.01 18.55
N ARG A 74 0.27 -11.30 18.46
CA ARG A 74 0.87 -11.89 17.27
C ARG A 74 -0.08 -11.83 16.07
N ALA A 75 -1.33 -12.26 16.26
CA ALA A 75 -2.34 -12.23 15.19
C ALA A 75 -2.58 -10.79 14.68
N THR A 76 -2.66 -9.82 15.59
CA THR A 76 -2.83 -8.40 15.25
C THR A 76 -1.62 -7.86 14.49
N HIS A 77 -0.40 -8.17 14.95
CA HIS A 77 0.83 -7.75 14.29
C HIS A 77 0.95 -8.32 12.88
N GLU A 78 0.66 -9.61 12.69
CA GLU A 78 0.68 -10.25 11.38
C GLU A 78 -0.39 -9.66 10.44
N ALA A 79 -1.60 -9.37 10.96
CA ALA A 79 -2.65 -8.72 10.18
C ALA A 79 -2.24 -7.31 9.74
N ALA A 80 -1.70 -6.50 10.66
CA ALA A 80 -1.20 -5.17 10.36
C ALA A 80 -0.06 -5.20 9.33
N GLY A 81 0.89 -6.14 9.47
CA GLY A 81 1.97 -6.33 8.50
C GLY A 81 1.47 -6.67 7.09
N ARG A 82 0.45 -7.55 6.97
CA ARG A 82 -0.19 -7.85 5.68
C ARG A 82 -0.90 -6.63 5.09
N MET A 83 -1.57 -5.83 5.91
CA MET A 83 -2.23 -4.60 5.45
C MET A 83 -1.20 -3.58 4.95
N GLN A 84 -0.11 -3.36 5.69
CA GLN A 84 0.97 -2.47 5.29
C GLN A 84 1.56 -2.89 3.94
N GLN A 85 1.89 -4.17 3.75
CA GLN A 85 2.43 -4.68 2.49
C GLN A 85 1.50 -4.39 1.31
N ARG A 86 0.20 -4.64 1.47
CA ARG A 86 -0.81 -4.34 0.43
C ARG A 86 -0.89 -2.84 0.13
N SER A 87 -0.88 -2.00 1.17
CA SER A 87 -0.92 -0.55 0.99
C SER A 87 0.34 -0.02 0.31
N CYS A 88 1.53 -0.57 0.63
CA CYS A 88 2.77 -0.21 -0.05
C CYS A 88 2.73 -0.59 -1.53
N ALA A 89 2.34 -1.82 -1.85
CA ALA A 89 2.22 -2.27 -3.24
C ALA A 89 1.23 -1.41 -4.05
N SER A 90 0.05 -1.14 -3.49
CA SER A 90 -0.95 -0.28 -4.14
C SER A 90 -0.46 1.16 -4.34
N LEU A 91 0.36 1.67 -3.42
CA LEU A 91 0.93 3.02 -3.53
C LEU A 91 2.05 3.08 -4.58
N GLU A 92 2.84 2.02 -4.73
CA GLU A 92 3.82 1.90 -5.81
C GLU A 92 3.11 1.85 -7.17
N GLU A 93 2.11 0.99 -7.34
CA GLU A 93 1.29 0.91 -8.56
C GLU A 93 0.65 2.26 -8.91
N ALA A 94 0.11 2.97 -7.91
CA ALA A 94 -0.49 4.29 -8.13
C ALA A 94 0.53 5.34 -8.56
N ARG A 95 1.77 5.28 -8.05
CA ARG A 95 2.84 6.21 -8.43
C ARG A 95 3.29 5.95 -9.87
N ASP A 96 3.45 4.70 -10.24
CA ASP A 96 3.82 4.31 -11.61
C ASP A 96 2.73 4.78 -12.59
N PHE A 97 1.46 4.53 -12.27
CA PHE A 97 0.33 4.98 -13.08
C PHE A 97 0.29 6.52 -13.23
N VAL A 98 0.53 7.27 -12.16
CA VAL A 98 0.60 8.73 -12.23
C VAL A 98 1.75 9.18 -13.14
N GLY A 99 2.92 8.57 -13.03
CA GLY A 99 4.07 8.88 -13.88
C GLY A 99 3.77 8.63 -15.37
N GLU A 100 3.15 7.50 -15.70
CA GLU A 100 2.71 7.18 -17.06
C GLU A 100 1.68 8.18 -17.58
N ALA A 101 0.69 8.53 -16.76
CA ALA A 101 -0.36 9.49 -17.11
C ALA A 101 0.21 10.90 -17.35
N GLU A 102 1.16 11.35 -16.52
CA GLU A 102 1.84 12.64 -16.70
C GLU A 102 2.66 12.68 -17.99
N ALA A 103 3.38 11.60 -18.31
CA ALA A 103 4.13 11.48 -19.55
C ALA A 103 3.20 11.51 -20.78
N ALA A 104 2.10 10.76 -20.74
CA ALA A 104 1.09 10.75 -21.81
C ALA A 104 0.44 12.13 -22.00
N LEU A 105 0.14 12.84 -20.90
CA LEU A 105 -0.40 14.19 -20.94
C LEU A 105 0.59 15.18 -21.54
N ALA A 106 1.87 15.10 -21.17
CA ALA A 106 2.93 15.95 -21.72
C ALA A 106 3.08 15.72 -23.23
N SER A 107 3.14 14.46 -23.67
CA SER A 107 3.18 14.09 -25.09
C SER A 107 1.97 14.62 -25.85
N SER A 108 0.77 14.46 -25.31
CA SER A 108 -0.47 14.93 -25.93
C SER A 108 -0.50 16.45 -26.07
N ARG A 109 -0.04 17.19 -25.05
CA ARG A 109 0.08 18.65 -25.11
C ARG A 109 1.06 19.11 -26.19
N ALA A 110 2.21 18.43 -26.29
CA ALA A 110 3.19 18.72 -27.33
C ALA A 110 2.61 18.46 -28.73
N ALA A 111 1.90 17.34 -28.91
CA ALA A 111 1.24 17.02 -30.18
C ALA A 111 0.21 18.08 -30.59
N VAL A 112 -0.62 18.55 -29.66
CA VAL A 112 -1.60 19.63 -29.92
C VAL A 112 -0.89 20.94 -30.28
N ALA A 113 0.17 21.30 -29.57
CA ALA A 113 0.94 22.51 -29.87
C ALA A 113 1.57 22.46 -31.27
N ASN A 114 2.18 21.32 -31.63
CA ASN A 114 2.75 21.10 -32.94
C ASN A 114 1.68 21.17 -34.03
N TYR A 115 0.55 20.49 -33.86
CA TYR A 115 -0.55 20.52 -34.81
C TYR A 115 -1.09 21.94 -35.05
N LEU A 116 -1.26 22.74 -33.99
CA LEU A 116 -1.69 24.14 -34.13
C LEU A 116 -0.67 24.99 -34.90
N SER A 117 0.62 24.72 -34.75
CA SER A 117 1.66 25.41 -35.51
C SER A 117 1.63 25.04 -36.99
N GLU A 118 1.46 23.76 -37.31
CA GLU A 118 1.32 23.26 -38.69
C GLU A 118 0.06 23.81 -39.36
N LEU A 119 -1.06 23.83 -38.63
CA LEU A 119 -2.32 24.37 -39.13
C LEU A 119 -2.18 25.84 -39.53
N ARG A 120 -1.51 26.66 -38.71
CA ARG A 120 -1.28 28.08 -39.03
C ARG A 120 -0.39 28.26 -40.27
N LEU A 121 0.62 27.41 -40.45
CA LEU A 121 1.47 27.43 -41.65
C LEU A 121 0.63 27.08 -42.89
N LEU A 122 -0.16 26.02 -42.82
CA LEU A 122 -1.04 25.60 -43.92
C LEU A 122 -2.10 26.67 -44.25
N GLU A 123 -2.66 27.35 -43.24
CA GLU A 123 -3.57 28.46 -43.45
C GLU A 123 -2.90 29.63 -44.20
N ALA A 124 -1.67 29.99 -43.80
CA ALA A 124 -0.91 31.04 -44.49
C ALA A 124 -0.56 30.66 -45.93
N GLU A 125 -0.17 29.41 -46.18
CA GLU A 125 0.12 28.90 -47.53
C GLU A 125 -1.14 28.88 -48.41
N ARG A 126 -2.27 28.44 -47.86
CA ARG A 126 -3.58 28.48 -48.52
C ARG A 126 -3.93 29.91 -48.92
N ASP A 127 -3.82 30.86 -48.00
CA ASP A 127 -4.19 32.26 -48.25
C ASP A 127 -3.28 32.90 -49.30
N TYR A 128 -1.98 32.58 -49.26
CA TYR A 128 -1.03 32.99 -50.29
C TYR A 128 -1.37 32.42 -51.67
N ALA A 129 -1.65 31.11 -51.77
CA ALA A 129 -2.03 30.46 -53.01
C ALA A 129 -3.35 31.01 -53.57
N PHE A 130 -4.34 31.27 -52.70
CA PHE A 130 -5.61 31.89 -53.07
C PHE A 130 -5.41 33.31 -53.61
N GLY A 131 -4.58 34.12 -52.95
CA GLY A 131 -4.23 35.46 -53.43
C GLY A 131 -3.55 35.45 -54.81
N ARG A 132 -2.63 34.50 -55.05
CA ARG A 132 -2.00 34.32 -56.36
C ARG A 132 -3.00 33.91 -57.44
N LEU A 133 -3.92 33.00 -57.12
CA LEU A 133 -4.98 32.57 -58.04
C LEU A 133 -5.86 33.76 -58.43
N LEU A 134 -6.30 34.54 -57.44
CA LEU A 134 -7.14 35.72 -57.67
C LEU A 134 -6.42 36.76 -58.53
N ALA A 135 -5.15 37.04 -58.23
CA ALA A 135 -4.34 37.97 -59.01
C ALA A 135 -4.12 37.50 -60.46
N PHE A 136 -3.95 36.19 -60.67
CA PHE A 136 -3.86 35.61 -62.02
C PHE A 136 -5.18 35.74 -62.78
N GLN A 137 -6.29 35.41 -62.14
CA GLN A 137 -7.63 35.50 -62.71
C GLN A 137 -7.99 36.94 -63.09
N GLN A 138 -7.74 37.91 -62.21
CA GLN A 138 -8.09 39.32 -62.43
C GLN A 138 -7.09 40.08 -63.30
N GLY A 139 -5.83 39.65 -63.36
CA GLY A 139 -4.80 40.30 -64.16
C GLY A 139 -4.64 39.63 -65.53
N PRO A 140 -3.64 38.74 -65.71
CA PRO A 140 -3.33 38.14 -67.01
C PRO A 140 -4.51 37.45 -67.71
N LEU A 141 -5.33 36.69 -66.98
CA LEU A 141 -6.46 35.98 -67.58
C LEU A 141 -7.57 36.95 -68.00
N GLY A 142 -7.97 37.88 -67.13
CA GLY A 142 -8.95 38.91 -67.45
C GLY A 142 -8.52 39.76 -68.64
N SER A 143 -7.28 40.25 -68.67
CA SER A 143 -6.76 41.00 -69.83
C SER A 143 -6.73 40.16 -71.12
N PHE A 144 -6.41 38.86 -71.02
CA PHE A 144 -6.46 37.96 -72.17
C PHE A 144 -7.90 37.77 -72.69
N GLU A 145 -8.87 37.60 -71.79
CA GLU A 145 -10.29 37.50 -72.14
C GLU A 145 -10.81 38.79 -72.81
N GLU A 146 -10.43 39.96 -72.29
CA GLU A 146 -10.75 41.26 -72.91
C GLU A 146 -10.17 41.38 -74.32
N LEU A 147 -8.87 41.11 -74.50
CA LEU A 147 -8.22 41.16 -75.82
C LEU A 147 -8.86 40.18 -76.81
N ARG A 148 -9.17 38.96 -76.36
CA ARG A 148 -9.86 37.96 -77.16
C ARG A 148 -11.25 38.43 -77.60
N SER A 149 -11.99 39.07 -76.70
CA SER A 149 -13.32 39.60 -77.03
C SER A 149 -13.30 40.78 -78.00
N LEU A 150 -12.23 41.58 -78.00
CA LEU A 150 -12.03 42.67 -78.96
C LEU A 150 -11.67 42.15 -80.36
N GLU A 151 -10.88 41.08 -80.45
CA GLU A 151 -10.56 40.42 -81.74
C GLU A 151 -11.82 39.86 -82.42
N ASP A 152 -12.83 39.43 -81.66
CA ASP A 152 -14.13 39.00 -82.18
C ASP A 152 -15.03 40.17 -82.66
N ILE A 153 -14.78 41.42 -82.21
CA ILE A 153 -15.58 42.61 -82.57
C ILE A 153 -15.11 43.28 -83.86
N ASP A 154 -13.81 43.23 -84.18
CA ASP A 154 -13.26 43.78 -85.43
C ASP A 154 -13.60 42.91 -86.67
N GLY A 155 -14.32 41.79 -86.50
CA GLY A 155 -14.89 40.98 -87.57
C GLY A 155 -16.21 41.50 -88.17
N GLU A 156 -16.87 42.48 -87.55
CA GLU A 156 -18.13 43.07 -88.03
C GLU A 156 -17.99 44.57 -88.28
N THR A 157 -17.28 44.95 -89.36
CA THR A 157 -17.48 46.27 -89.96
C THR A 157 -18.88 46.35 -90.57
N PRO A 158 -19.76 47.28 -90.17
CA PRO A 158 -20.99 47.55 -90.90
C PRO A 158 -20.62 48.26 -92.21
N VAL A 159 -20.91 47.61 -93.33
CA VAL A 159 -20.88 48.25 -94.65
C VAL A 159 -21.99 49.30 -94.68
N VAL A 160 -21.63 50.55 -94.39
CA VAL A 160 -22.48 51.71 -94.69
C VAL A 160 -22.19 52.10 -96.14
N GLU A 161 -22.94 51.51 -97.07
CA GLU A 161 -22.93 51.91 -98.48
C GLU A 161 -23.90 53.09 -98.64
N SER A 162 -23.34 54.30 -98.62
CA SER A 162 -24.07 55.54 -98.88
C SER A 162 -24.35 55.71 -100.37
N MET A 163 -25.64 55.85 -100.70
CA MET A 163 -26.18 56.46 -101.92
C MET A 163 -25.41 57.71 -102.36
N ILE A 164 -25.01 57.79 -103.64
CA ILE A 164 -25.05 59.03 -104.44
C ILE A 164 -25.49 58.66 -105.87
N GLU A 165 -26.46 59.44 -106.36
CA GLU A 165 -27.16 59.45 -107.65
C GLU A 165 -26.26 59.79 -108.85
N ASP A 166 -26.59 59.24 -110.03
CA ASP A 166 -26.97 59.97 -111.25
C ASP A 166 -27.63 59.02 -112.27
#